data_AF-A0A7Y5CMV8-F1
#
_entry.id   AF-A0A7Y5CMV8-F1
#
_cell.length_a   1.000
_cell.length_b   1.000
_cell.length_c   1.000
_cell.angle_alpha   90.00
_cell.angle_beta   90.00
_cell.angle_gamma   90.00
#
_symmetry.space_group_name_H-M   'P 1'
#
loop_
_entity.id
_entity.type
_entity.pdbx_description
1 polymer ?
#
loop_
_entity_poly.entity_id
_entity_poly.type
_entity_poly.pdbx_seq_one_letter_code
_entity_poly.pdbx_strand_id
1 'polypeptide(L)'
;MEEYQQEIDIKPAEDILLRFLELHRDGLLIVRKAYAWDGPSGPTFDTKNFMRGSLVHDALYQLMRLRALDDKVYRKRADEILRECCRADGMTAFRAWYVFLGVRLFGFLNAKPRNEPEVKIIAAP
;
A
#
# COMPACT_ATOMS: atom_id res chain seq x y z
N MET A 1 -13.75 10.10 -2.14
CA MET A 1 -13.60 8.63 -2.15
C MET A 1 -14.55 8.06 -1.11
N GLU A 2 -15.18 6.92 -1.32
CA GLU A 2 -15.83 6.20 -0.22
C GLU A 2 -14.78 5.42 0.57
N GLU A 3 -15.16 4.81 1.69
CA GLU A 3 -14.27 3.89 2.40
C GLU A 3 -13.91 2.72 1.47
N TYR A 4 -12.62 2.43 1.33
CA TYR A 4 -12.10 1.34 0.52
C TYR A 4 -11.67 0.19 1.42
N GLN A 5 -12.08 -1.02 1.09
CA GLN A 5 -11.74 -2.23 1.83
C GLN A 5 -11.23 -3.29 0.86
N GLN A 6 -10.16 -3.98 1.24
CA GLN A 6 -9.62 -5.09 0.47
C GLN A 6 -8.98 -6.12 1.38
N GLU A 7 -9.32 -7.39 1.14
CA GLU A 7 -8.58 -8.51 1.72
C GLU A 7 -7.25 -8.70 0.98
N ILE A 8 -6.17 -8.74 1.75
CA ILE A 8 -4.82 -9.02 1.29
C ILE A 8 -4.23 -10.15 2.14
N ASP A 9 -3.18 -10.78 1.64
CA ASP A 9 -2.52 -11.89 2.34
C ASP A 9 -1.38 -11.43 3.27
N ILE A 10 -1.18 -10.12 3.43
CA ILE A 10 -0.29 -9.55 4.43
C ILE A 10 -1.03 -9.52 5.78
N LYS A 11 -0.53 -10.32 6.72
CA LYS A 11 -1.09 -10.44 8.06
C LYS A 11 -0.08 -9.91 9.09
N PRO A 12 -0.35 -8.76 9.73
CA PRO A 12 0.47 -8.26 10.82
C PRO A 12 0.31 -9.14 12.08
N ALA A 13 1.22 -9.01 13.03
CA ALA A 13 1.13 -9.72 14.31
C ALA A 13 -0.01 -9.21 15.20
N GLU A 14 -0.34 -7.93 15.08
CA GLU A 14 -1.36 -7.21 15.84
C GLU A 14 -2.20 -6.35 14.90
N ASP A 15 -3.41 -5.99 15.30
CA ASP A 15 -4.27 -5.10 14.51
C ASP A 15 -3.67 -3.69 14.52
N ILE A 16 -3.41 -3.14 13.34
CA ILE A 16 -2.83 -1.81 13.19
C ILE A 16 -3.95 -0.85 12.87
N LEU A 17 -4.38 -0.05 13.86
CA LEU A 17 -5.47 0.91 13.69
C LEU A 17 -4.92 2.34 13.69
N LEU A 18 -4.96 2.98 12.52
CA LEU A 18 -4.66 4.39 12.34
C LEU A 18 -5.95 5.16 12.03
N ARG A 19 -5.89 6.49 12.15
CA ARG A 19 -7.05 7.36 11.93
C ARG A 19 -7.73 7.16 10.57
N PHE A 20 -6.95 6.90 9.52
CA PHE A 20 -7.44 6.79 8.15
C PHE A 20 -7.04 5.49 7.44
N LEU A 21 -6.36 4.59 8.15
CA LEU A 21 -5.79 3.36 7.60
C LEU A 21 -5.81 2.27 8.67
N GLU A 22 -6.37 1.12 8.35
CA GLU A 22 -6.38 -0.02 9.26
C GLU A 22 -5.90 -1.28 8.53
N LEU A 23 -5.12 -2.10 9.22
CA LEU A 23 -4.74 -3.42 8.76
C LEU A 23 -4.94 -4.41 9.91
N HIS A 24 -5.91 -5.29 9.73
CA HIS A 24 -6.25 -6.31 10.71
C HIS A 24 -5.41 -7.58 10.52
N ARG A 25 -5.25 -8.38 11.58
CA ARG A 25 -4.49 -9.65 11.58
C ARG A 25 -5.02 -10.69 10.59
N ASP A 26 -6.28 -10.59 10.21
CA ASP A 26 -6.90 -11.48 9.22
C ASP A 26 -6.52 -11.12 7.78
N GLY A 27 -5.92 -9.95 7.55
CA GLY A 27 -5.53 -9.43 6.24
C GLY A 27 -6.52 -8.42 5.67
N LEU A 28 -7.51 -7.93 6.45
CA LEU A 28 -8.40 -6.87 6.01
C LEU A 28 -7.70 -5.51 6.06
N LEU A 29 -7.48 -4.90 4.89
CA LEU A 29 -6.97 -3.53 4.73
C LEU A 29 -8.15 -2.58 4.53
N ILE A 30 -8.26 -1.55 5.37
CA ILE A 30 -9.30 -0.51 5.29
C ILE A 30 -8.64 0.85 5.10
N VAL A 31 -8.99 1.56 4.03
CA VAL A 31 -8.53 2.91 3.75
C VAL A 31 -9.73 3.86 3.77
N ARG A 32 -9.74 4.81 4.71
CA ARG A 32 -10.91 5.67 4.95
C ARG A 32 -10.93 6.87 3.99
N LYS A 33 -12.12 7.46 3.81
CA LYS A 33 -12.46 8.58 2.88
C LYS A 33 -11.58 9.84 2.96
N ALA A 34 -10.75 9.99 4.00
CA ALA A 34 -9.86 11.14 4.22
C ALA A 34 -8.36 10.76 4.21
N TYR A 35 -8.03 9.56 3.74
CA TYR A 35 -6.64 9.16 3.55
C TYR A 35 -5.97 10.06 2.51
N ALA A 36 -4.89 10.75 2.92
CA ALA A 36 -4.14 11.64 2.06
C ALA A 36 -3.21 10.81 1.16
N TRP A 37 -3.47 10.86 -0.15
CA TRP A 37 -2.74 10.09 -1.15
C TRP A 37 -2.68 10.86 -2.47
N ASP A 38 -1.47 11.01 -3.01
CA ASP A 38 -1.19 11.85 -4.18
C ASP A 38 -1.39 11.15 -5.53
N GLY A 39 -1.94 9.94 -5.54
CA GLY A 39 -2.00 9.14 -6.77
C GLY A 39 -0.72 8.36 -7.03
N PRO A 40 -0.66 7.61 -8.14
CA PRO A 40 0.59 7.01 -8.59
C PRO A 40 1.62 8.08 -8.99
N SER A 41 2.84 8.01 -8.43
CA SER A 41 3.95 8.91 -8.77
C SER A 41 5.03 8.20 -9.61
N GLY A 42 5.53 8.88 -10.65
CA GLY A 42 6.46 8.33 -11.65
C GLY A 42 5.86 8.34 -13.08
N PRO A 43 6.57 7.89 -14.14
CA PRO A 43 6.27 8.17 -15.57
C PRO A 43 5.04 7.42 -16.13
N THR A 44 4.04 7.21 -15.30
CA THR A 44 2.88 6.36 -15.55
C THR A 44 1.66 7.24 -15.67
N PHE A 45 0.99 7.15 -16.82
CA PHE A 45 -0.33 7.75 -17.01
C PHE A 45 -1.27 7.35 -15.87
N ASP A 46 -1.95 8.33 -15.27
CA ASP A 46 -3.09 8.15 -14.36
C ASP A 46 -4.22 7.41 -15.08
N THR A 47 -4.07 6.10 -15.19
CA THR A 47 -5.11 5.23 -15.71
C THR A 47 -5.89 4.70 -14.53
N LYS A 48 -7.22 4.63 -14.66
CA LYS A 48 -8.12 4.10 -13.63
C LYS A 48 -7.67 2.72 -13.11
N ASN A 49 -6.98 1.96 -13.96
CA ASN A 49 -6.42 0.65 -13.64
C ASN A 49 -5.10 0.65 -12.84
N PHE A 50 -4.59 1.83 -12.46
CA PHE A 50 -3.45 1.95 -11.57
C PHE A 50 -3.87 2.46 -10.19
N MET A 51 -4.91 3.30 -10.13
CA MET A 51 -5.34 4.01 -8.92
C MET A 51 -5.59 3.11 -7.72
N ARG A 52 -6.32 2.00 -7.90
CA ARG A 52 -6.63 1.08 -6.80
C ARG A 52 -5.36 0.41 -6.27
N GLY A 53 -4.51 -0.05 -7.18
CA GLY A 53 -3.23 -0.66 -6.81
C GLY A 53 -2.31 0.30 -6.08
N SER A 54 -2.17 1.53 -6.59
CA SER A 54 -1.30 2.54 -5.98
C SER A 54 -1.81 3.04 -4.63
N LEU A 55 -3.13 3.08 -4.40
CA LEU A 55 -3.70 3.34 -3.06
C LEU A 55 -3.28 2.26 -2.06
N VAL A 56 -3.45 0.98 -2.41
CA VAL A 56 -3.09 -0.16 -1.56
C VAL A 56 -1.58 -0.19 -1.30
N HIS A 57 -0.77 0.07 -2.33
CA HIS A 57 0.68 0.11 -2.22
C HIS A 57 1.15 1.22 -1.29
N ASP A 58 0.62 2.44 -1.43
CA ASP A 58 0.99 3.57 -0.58
C ASP A 58 0.57 3.36 0.88
N ALA A 59 -0.62 2.81 1.12
CA ALA A 59 -1.09 2.42 2.44
C ALA A 59 -0.13 1.43 3.12
N LEU A 60 0.24 0.35 2.43
CA LEU A 60 1.19 -0.64 2.95
C LEU A 60 2.57 -0.03 3.21
N TYR A 61 3.04 0.85 2.32
CA TYR A 61 4.30 1.55 2.50
C TYR A 61 4.25 2.52 3.68
N GLN A 62 3.13 3.20 3.92
CA GLN A 62 2.98 4.05 5.09
C GLN A 62 3.13 3.24 6.38
N LEU A 63 2.50 2.06 6.47
CA LEU A 63 2.66 1.16 7.62
C LEU A 63 4.12 0.74 7.83
N MET A 64 4.87 0.50 6.75
CA MET A 64 6.31 0.23 6.81
C MET A 64 7.11 1.45 7.29
N ARG A 65 6.79 2.65 6.80
CA ARG A 65 7.43 3.90 7.22
C ARG A 65 7.20 4.20 8.70
N LEU A 66 6.01 3.87 9.20
CA LEU A 66 5.64 3.95 10.62
C LEU A 66 6.21 2.80 11.48
N ARG A 67 6.93 1.84 10.88
CA ARG A 67 7.44 0.62 11.54
C ARG A 67 6.35 -0.28 12.13
N ALA A 68 5.11 -0.13 11.68
CA ALA A 68 4.01 -1.02 12.03
C ALA A 68 4.05 -2.33 11.21
N LEU A 69 4.66 -2.29 10.03
CA LEU A 69 5.02 -3.45 9.23
C LEU A 69 6.53 -3.51 9.01
N ASP A 70 7.10 -4.71 9.02
CA ASP A 70 8.51 -4.92 8.66
C ASP A 70 8.70 -4.75 7.14
N ASP A 71 9.45 -3.74 6.74
CA ASP A 71 9.74 -3.42 5.34
C ASP A 71 10.56 -4.52 4.65
N LYS A 72 11.40 -5.26 5.38
CA LYS A 72 12.23 -6.32 4.82
C LYS A 72 11.39 -7.55 4.51
N VAL A 73 10.36 -7.82 5.31
CA VAL A 73 9.46 -8.97 5.13
C VAL A 73 8.39 -8.65 4.09
N TYR A 74 7.69 -7.52 4.25
CA TYR A 74 6.42 -7.30 3.54
C TYR A 74 6.55 -6.45 2.27
N ARG A 75 7.66 -5.73 2.05
CA ARG A 75 7.82 -4.88 0.85
C ARG A 75 7.67 -5.63 -0.45
N LYS A 76 8.30 -6.80 -0.57
CA LYS A 76 8.21 -7.62 -1.80
C LYS A 76 6.74 -7.98 -2.07
N ARG A 77 5.99 -8.35 -1.03
CA ARG A 77 4.59 -8.73 -1.18
C ARG A 77 3.70 -7.54 -1.50
N ALA A 78 3.94 -6.38 -0.89
CA ALA A 78 3.24 -5.14 -1.23
C ALA A 78 3.44 -4.75 -2.72
N ASP A 79 4.65 -4.88 -3.24
CA ASP A 79 4.93 -4.66 -4.66
C ASP A 79 4.19 -5.67 -5.57
N GLU A 80 4.05 -6.93 -5.13
CA GLU A 80 3.29 -7.95 -5.86
C GLU A 80 1.78 -7.69 -5.86
N ILE A 81 1.21 -7.27 -4.72
CA ILE A 81 -0.20 -6.88 -4.59
C ILE A 81 -0.52 -5.71 -5.53
N LEU A 82 0.38 -4.72 -5.64
CA LEU A 82 0.26 -3.64 -6.62
C LEU A 82 0.08 -4.21 -8.03
N ARG A 83 0.97 -5.13 -8.42
CA ARG A 83 0.94 -5.76 -9.75
C ARG A 83 -0.35 -6.55 -9.97
N GLU A 84 -0.82 -7.28 -8.95
CA GLU A 84 -2.07 -8.05 -8.98
C GLU A 84 -3.28 -7.14 -9.15
N CYS A 85 -3.37 -6.05 -8.38
CA CYS A 85 -4.43 -5.05 -8.49
C CYS A 85 -4.45 -4.42 -9.89
N CYS A 86 -3.29 -3.99 -10.39
CA CYS A 86 -3.16 -3.43 -11.75
C CYS A 86 -3.69 -4.39 -12.82
N ARG A 87 -3.31 -5.67 -12.74
CA ARG A 87 -3.78 -6.69 -13.68
C ARG A 87 -5.27 -6.93 -13.57
N ALA A 88 -5.80 -7.02 -12.35
CA ALA A 88 -7.22 -7.19 -12.10
C ALA A 88 -8.04 -6.00 -12.61
N ASP A 89 -7.47 -4.79 -12.61
CA ASP A 89 -8.10 -3.59 -13.17
C ASP A 89 -7.91 -3.46 -14.70
N GLY A 90 -7.38 -4.48 -15.37
CA GLY A 90 -7.24 -4.53 -16.82
C GLY A 90 -5.96 -3.89 -17.37
N MET A 91 -4.95 -3.64 -16.54
CA MET A 91 -3.62 -3.27 -17.03
C MET A 91 -2.99 -4.46 -17.75
N THR A 92 -2.40 -4.20 -18.93
CA THR A 92 -1.69 -5.24 -19.69
C THR A 92 -0.51 -5.79 -18.90
N ALA A 93 -0.21 -7.09 -19.08
CA ALA A 93 0.84 -7.77 -18.32
C ALA A 93 2.22 -7.10 -18.46
N PHE A 94 2.54 -6.58 -19.65
CA PHE A 94 3.78 -5.83 -19.91
C PHE A 94 3.85 -4.54 -19.09
N ARG A 95 2.76 -3.76 -19.06
CA ARG A 95 2.71 -2.50 -18.31
C ARG A 95 2.74 -2.76 -16.80
N ALA A 96 2.01 -3.76 -16.31
CA ALA A 96 2.05 -4.15 -14.91
C ALA A 96 3.45 -4.64 -14.47
N TRP A 97 4.16 -5.34 -15.36
CA TRP A 97 5.55 -5.75 -15.13
C TRP A 97 6.51 -4.56 -15.08
N TYR A 98 6.39 -3.60 -16.00
CA TYR A 98 7.19 -2.37 -16.00
C TYR A 98 6.97 -1.55 -14.72
N VAL A 99 5.72 -1.40 -14.29
CA VAL A 99 5.36 -0.74 -13.02
C VAL A 99 5.99 -1.46 -11.83
N PHE A 100 5.84 -2.78 -11.75
CA PHE A 100 6.44 -3.60 -10.69
C PHE A 100 7.97 -3.43 -10.63
N LEU A 101 8.64 -3.43 -11.78
CA LEU A 101 10.08 -3.23 -11.85
C LEU A 101 10.48 -1.82 -11.38
N GLY A 102 9.72 -0.80 -11.78
CA GLY A 102 9.92 0.58 -11.34
C GLY A 102 9.83 0.72 -9.81
N VAL A 103 8.77 0.21 -9.19
CA VAL A 103 8.63 0.28 -7.72
C VAL A 103 9.68 -0.57 -7.00
N ARG A 104 10.13 -1.69 -7.58
CA ARG A 104 11.19 -2.50 -6.98
C ARG A 104 12.54 -1.80 -6.95
N LEU A 105 12.86 -1.05 -8.01
CA LEU A 105 14.12 -0.31 -8.16
C LEU A 105 14.11 0.99 -7.34
N PHE A 106 13.02 1.76 -7.39
CA PHE A 106 12.96 3.09 -6.77
C PHE A 106 12.26 3.11 -5.40
N GLY A 107 11.39 2.14 -5.11
CA GLY A 107 10.63 2.08 -3.86
C GLY A 107 11.48 1.81 -2.62
N PHE A 108 12.72 1.32 -2.77
CA PHE A 108 13.64 1.16 -1.64
C PHE A 108 13.95 2.47 -0.91
N LEU A 109 13.93 3.61 -1.60
CA LEU A 109 14.12 4.92 -0.97
C LEU A 109 12.85 5.38 -0.22
N ASN A 110 11.68 5.01 -0.74
CA ASN A 110 10.38 5.45 -0.21
C ASN A 110 9.81 4.52 0.88
N ALA A 111 10.35 3.32 1.06
CA ALA A 111 9.96 2.38 2.12
C ALA A 111 10.69 2.62 3.45
N LYS A 112 11.77 3.42 3.44
CA LYS A 112 12.57 3.67 4.66
C LYS A 112 11.75 4.42 5.71
N PRO A 113 11.94 4.11 7.01
CA PRO A 113 11.28 4.84 8.08
C PRO A 113 11.50 6.34 7.92
N ARG A 114 10.41 7.10 7.93
CA ARG A 114 10.40 8.56 7.85
C ARG A 114 9.60 9.09 9.02
N ASN A 115 9.98 10.26 9.55
CA ASN A 115 9.14 10.99 10.50
C ASN A 115 7.90 11.50 9.75
N GLU A 116 6.87 10.67 9.72
CA GLU A 116 5.53 11.08 9.34
C GLU A 116 4.87 11.81 10.52
N PRO A 117 3.94 12.77 10.25
CA PRO A 117 3.18 13.43 11.32
C PRO A 117 2.56 12.37 12.22
N GLU A 118 2.65 12.55 13.54
CA GLU A 118 2.23 11.56 14.55
C GLU A 118 0.87 10.93 14.21
N VAL A 119 0.92 9.73 13.65
CA VAL A 119 -0.27 8.90 13.49
C VAL A 119 -0.34 8.06 14.76
N LYS A 120 -1.33 8.34 15.60
CA LYS A 120 -1.56 7.54 16.81
C LYS A 120 -1.92 6.12 16.37
N ILE A 121 -0.97 5.21 16.50
CA ILE A 121 -1.19 3.78 16.30
C ILE A 121 -1.96 3.29 17.52
N ILE A 122 -3.21 2.88 17.30
CA ILE A 122 -4.02 2.22 18.32
C ILE A 122 -3.83 0.73 18.08
N ALA A 123 -2.90 0.11 18.81
CA ALA A 123 -2.84 -1.34 18.87
C ALA A 123 -4.02 -1.82 19.70
N ALA A 124 -4.91 -2.62 19.11
CA ALA A 124 -5.93 -3.32 19.88
C ALA A 124 -5.29 -4.58 20.51
N PRO A 125 -5.55 -4.86 21.81
CA PRO A 125 -4.98 -6.02 22.51
C PRO A 125 -5.46 -7.37 21.97
#